data_AF-A0A927CFW7-F1
#
_entry.id   AF-A0A927CFW7-F1
#
_cell.length_a   1.000
_cell.length_b   1.000
_cell.length_c   1.000
_cell.angle_alpha   90.00
_cell.angle_beta   90.00
_cell.angle_gamma   90.00
#
_symmetry.space_group_name_H-M   'P 1'
#
loop_
_entity.id
_entity.type
_entity.pdbx_description
1 polymer ?
#
loop_
_entity_poly.entity_id
_entity_poly.type
_entity_poly.pdbx_seq_one_letter_code
_entity_poly.pdbx_strand_id
1 'polypeptide(L)'
;MSSIHRIQWFDQQIREERYPNSGQLASRFEISRRQAQRDIEYMESTLRAPLYYDAKRRGYRYEDKTYALPLLYMTEEEKSVLKFLAHRYRQYNYENAEAVKRVAHLLDRFTDEREPAMPGRGLPVFEANPKLIQTVERLGAAIRERAIVLIQYRDIEKETRSEHRIAPLKLESFYNADYVAAYCEREGVRKSFRLDRITQLSVTGEKFRLSEAEEMEKPDSGLPVRKPFTAEVWLERPLEGTAWNGYAARPGADPLLYTIEFYDPDAFMQHLLVAQWRELASPKWLKAKLREKCRDVLGRLEPPPNQ
;
A
#
# COMPACT_ATOMS: atom_id res chain seq x y z
N MET A 1 11.28 -5.34 34.89
CA MET A 1 11.25 -5.97 33.55
C MET A 1 10.07 -5.42 32.75
N SER A 2 10.21 -5.25 31.44
CA SER A 2 9.17 -4.66 30.58
C SER A 2 7.93 -5.54 30.47
N SER A 3 6.77 -4.94 30.23
CA SER A 3 5.47 -5.63 30.10
C SER A 3 5.48 -6.70 29.01
N ILE A 4 6.25 -6.48 27.95
CA ILE A 4 6.29 -7.36 26.78
C ILE A 4 6.94 -8.71 27.07
N HIS A 5 7.97 -8.76 27.93
CA HIS A 5 8.59 -10.04 28.35
C HIS A 5 7.63 -10.90 29.17
N ARG A 6 6.73 -10.27 29.93
CA ARG A 6 5.74 -10.97 30.77
C ARG A 6 4.64 -11.60 29.91
N ILE A 7 4.18 -10.84 28.91
CA ILE A 7 3.21 -11.30 27.91
C ILE A 7 3.77 -12.47 27.08
N GLN A 8 5.02 -12.35 26.62
CA GLN A 8 5.73 -13.43 25.90
C GLN A 8 5.80 -14.73 26.70
N TRP A 9 6.24 -14.62 27.95
CA TRP A 9 6.35 -15.79 28.81
C TRP A 9 4.99 -16.44 29.04
N PHE A 10 3.94 -15.64 29.28
CA PHE A 10 2.59 -16.15 29.50
C PHE A 10 2.05 -16.89 28.26
N ASP A 11 2.22 -16.33 27.06
CA ASP A 11 1.86 -16.99 25.79
C ASP A 11 2.60 -18.32 25.59
N GLN A 12 3.92 -18.32 25.80
CA GLN A 12 4.71 -19.54 25.68
C GLN A 12 4.19 -20.63 26.63
N GLN A 13 3.87 -20.27 27.88
CA GLN A 13 3.33 -21.24 28.84
C GLN A 13 1.94 -21.76 28.43
N ILE A 14 1.10 -20.94 27.81
CA ILE A 14 -0.18 -21.41 27.26
C ILE A 14 0.05 -22.41 26.12
N ARG A 15 0.96 -22.11 25.18
CA ARG A 15 1.26 -22.94 24.01
C ARG A 15 1.90 -24.28 24.38
N GLU A 16 2.71 -24.30 25.42
CA GLU A 16 3.27 -25.51 26.00
C GLU A 16 2.24 -26.32 26.82
N GLU A 17 0.97 -25.93 26.79
CA GLU A 17 -0.14 -26.55 27.53
C GLU A 17 0.14 -26.61 29.05
N ARG A 18 0.80 -25.58 29.60
CA ARG A 18 1.19 -25.47 31.02
C ARG A 18 0.23 -24.67 31.90
N TYR A 19 -0.85 -24.15 31.32
CA TYR A 19 -1.95 -23.49 32.02
C TYR A 19 -1.49 -22.39 33.00
N PRO A 20 -0.81 -21.32 32.54
CA PRO A 20 -0.34 -20.26 33.42
C PRO A 20 -1.50 -19.46 34.04
N ASN A 21 -1.28 -18.87 35.21
CA ASN A 21 -2.23 -18.00 35.91
C ASN A 21 -1.56 -16.74 36.48
N SER A 22 -2.38 -15.79 36.97
CA SER A 22 -1.90 -14.52 37.52
C SER A 22 -0.96 -14.71 38.72
N GLY A 23 -1.12 -15.77 39.50
CA GLY A 23 -0.22 -16.13 40.59
C GLY A 23 1.16 -16.56 40.09
N GLN A 24 1.20 -17.44 39.09
CA GLN A 24 2.46 -17.90 38.48
C GLN A 24 3.19 -16.75 37.79
N LEU A 25 2.45 -15.88 37.08
CA LEU A 25 3.02 -14.70 36.44
C LEU A 25 3.58 -13.70 37.47
N ALA A 26 2.85 -13.49 38.57
CA ALA A 26 3.28 -12.63 39.68
C ALA A 26 4.58 -13.13 40.33
N SER A 27 4.64 -14.42 40.67
CA SER A 27 5.82 -15.03 41.28
C SER A 27 7.02 -15.05 40.32
N ARG A 28 6.81 -15.34 39.03
CA ARG A 28 7.88 -15.46 38.04
C ARG A 28 8.63 -14.14 37.78
N PHE A 29 7.90 -13.02 37.85
CA PHE A 29 8.40 -11.69 37.51
C PHE A 29 8.47 -10.74 38.72
N GLU A 30 8.23 -11.26 39.93
CA GLU A 30 8.26 -10.50 41.19
C GLU A 30 7.37 -9.24 41.14
N ILE A 31 6.17 -9.39 40.58
CA ILE A 31 5.17 -8.32 40.49
C ILE A 31 3.96 -8.61 41.39
N SER A 32 3.19 -7.57 41.71
CA SER A 32 1.92 -7.76 42.42
C SER A 32 0.94 -8.59 41.59
N ARG A 33 0.08 -9.39 42.25
CA ARG A 33 -1.03 -10.10 41.58
C ARG A 33 -1.93 -9.15 40.79
N ARG A 34 -2.13 -7.93 41.28
CA ARG A 34 -2.90 -6.89 40.59
C ARG A 34 -2.24 -6.47 39.27
N GLN A 35 -0.91 -6.40 39.22
CA GLN A 35 -0.21 -6.10 37.96
C GLN A 35 -0.25 -7.29 37.01
N ALA A 36 -0.05 -8.51 37.51
CA ALA A 36 -0.16 -9.73 36.71
C ALA A 36 -1.56 -9.88 36.10
N GLN A 37 -2.62 -9.57 36.87
CA GLN A 37 -3.99 -9.57 36.36
C GLN A 37 -4.18 -8.52 35.27
N ARG A 38 -3.65 -7.30 35.43
CA ARG A 38 -3.68 -6.27 34.39
C ARG A 38 -2.95 -6.69 33.11
N ASP A 39 -1.86 -7.44 33.22
CA ASP A 39 -1.15 -7.95 32.05
C ASP A 39 -1.97 -9.02 31.32
N ILE A 40 -2.68 -9.88 32.06
CA ILE A 40 -3.60 -10.88 31.49
C ILE A 40 -4.81 -10.20 30.85
N GLU A 41 -5.39 -9.20 31.52
CA GLU A 41 -6.46 -8.35 30.98
C GLU A 41 -6.00 -7.63 29.72
N TYR A 42 -4.75 -7.16 29.65
CA TYR A 42 -4.18 -6.56 28.44
C TYR A 42 -4.07 -7.59 27.31
N MET A 43 -3.66 -8.83 27.61
CA MET A 43 -3.65 -9.92 26.63
C MET A 43 -5.06 -10.22 26.10
N GLU A 44 -6.06 -10.28 26.98
CA GLU A 44 -7.45 -10.58 26.62
C GLU A 44 -8.13 -9.43 25.86
N SER A 45 -8.05 -8.20 26.39
CA SER A 45 -8.80 -7.04 25.88
C SER A 45 -8.10 -6.33 24.73
N THR A 46 -6.79 -6.07 24.85
CA THR A 46 -6.01 -5.32 23.86
C THR A 46 -5.45 -6.24 22.79
N LEU A 47 -4.79 -7.34 23.19
CA LEU A 47 -4.20 -8.29 22.24
C LEU A 47 -5.19 -9.34 21.75
N ARG A 48 -6.43 -9.30 22.24
CA ARG A 48 -7.55 -10.16 21.83
C ARG A 48 -7.18 -11.64 21.88
N ALA A 49 -6.38 -12.01 22.88
CA ALA A 49 -6.05 -13.39 23.17
C ALA A 49 -7.32 -14.15 23.57
N PRO A 50 -7.66 -15.27 22.91
CA PRO A 50 -8.82 -16.07 23.24
C PRO A 50 -8.51 -16.92 24.47
N LEU A 51 -8.31 -16.24 25.61
CA LEU A 51 -7.94 -16.83 26.88
C LEU A 51 -9.17 -17.46 27.51
N TYR A 52 -9.11 -18.77 27.71
CA TYR A 52 -10.09 -19.53 28.46
C TYR A 52 -9.50 -19.99 29.77
N TYR A 53 -10.15 -19.66 30.87
CA TYR A 53 -9.75 -20.15 32.19
C TYR A 53 -10.25 -21.57 32.41
N ASP A 54 -9.32 -22.52 32.50
CA ASP A 54 -9.62 -23.91 32.85
C ASP A 54 -9.64 -24.06 34.38
N ALA A 55 -10.85 -24.19 34.93
CA ALA A 55 -11.05 -24.35 36.37
C ALA A 55 -10.40 -25.62 36.95
N LYS A 56 -10.29 -26.71 36.17
CA LYS A 56 -9.68 -27.98 36.62
C LYS A 56 -8.16 -27.84 36.73
N ARG A 57 -7.55 -27.14 35.76
CA ARG A 57 -6.10 -26.91 35.69
C ARG A 57 -5.65 -25.67 36.47
N ARG A 58 -6.61 -24.83 36.91
CA ARG A 58 -6.38 -23.57 37.64
C ARG A 58 -5.50 -22.59 36.87
N GLY A 59 -5.75 -22.45 35.57
CA GLY A 59 -4.97 -21.57 34.70
C GLY A 59 -5.58 -21.39 33.33
N TYR A 60 -4.96 -20.52 32.53
CA TYR A 60 -5.47 -20.10 31.24
C TYR A 60 -4.93 -20.99 30.11
N ARG A 61 -5.77 -21.24 29.11
CA ARG A 61 -5.40 -21.84 27.84
C ARG A 61 -5.99 -21.03 26.69
N TYR A 62 -5.57 -21.28 25.45
CA TYR A 62 -6.30 -20.74 24.30
C TYR A 62 -7.56 -21.58 24.00
N GLU A 63 -8.63 -20.92 23.57
CA GLU A 63 -9.86 -21.57 23.10
C GLU A 63 -9.61 -22.42 21.85
N ASP A 64 -8.75 -21.94 20.94
CA ASP A 64 -8.28 -22.64 19.77
C ASP A 64 -6.75 -22.58 19.62
N LYS A 65 -6.17 -23.47 18.80
CA LYS A 65 -4.71 -23.49 18.53
C LYS A 65 -4.29 -22.48 17.45
N THR A 66 -5.21 -21.64 16.97
CA THR A 66 -4.98 -20.71 15.84
C THR A 66 -4.54 -19.32 16.28
N TYR A 67 -4.64 -19.01 17.57
CA TYR A 67 -4.11 -17.76 18.10
C TYR A 67 -2.59 -17.69 18.04
N ALA A 68 -2.04 -16.66 17.39
CA ALA A 68 -0.63 -16.32 17.35
C ALA A 68 -0.45 -14.89 17.88
N LEU A 69 0.39 -14.72 18.90
CA LEU A 69 0.79 -13.39 19.37
C LEU A 69 1.77 -12.79 18.37
N PRO A 70 1.47 -11.61 17.78
CA PRO A 70 2.34 -11.02 16.77
C PRO A 70 3.52 -10.33 17.48
N LEU A 71 4.54 -11.10 17.78
CA LEU A 71 5.83 -10.58 18.24
C LEU A 71 6.71 -10.33 17.03
N LEU A 72 6.38 -9.26 16.31
CA LEU A 72 7.22 -8.74 15.26
C LEU A 72 8.24 -7.79 15.88
N TYR A 73 9.46 -8.30 16.08
CA TYR A 73 10.62 -7.42 16.21
C TYR A 73 10.89 -6.86 14.82
N MET A 74 10.78 -5.55 14.68
CA MET A 74 10.96 -4.88 13.40
C MET A 74 11.92 -3.72 13.54
N THR A 75 12.88 -3.66 12.63
CA THR A 75 13.74 -2.49 12.45
C THR A 75 12.91 -1.32 11.91
N GLU A 76 13.45 -0.10 11.97
CA GLU A 76 12.75 1.06 11.41
C GLU A 76 12.57 0.94 9.90
N GLU A 77 13.51 0.27 9.20
CA GLU A 77 13.41 -0.05 7.77
C GLU A 77 12.25 -1.03 7.50
N GLU A 78 12.07 -2.06 8.33
CA GLU A 78 10.97 -3.00 8.19
C GLU A 78 9.61 -2.32 8.46
N LYS A 79 9.56 -1.36 9.39
CA LYS A 79 8.36 -0.54 9.65
C LYS A 79 8.01 0.38 8.48
N SER A 80 9.00 1.00 7.84
CA SER A 80 8.74 1.86 6.68
C SER A 80 8.34 1.05 5.45
N VAL A 81 8.91 -0.13 5.26
CA VAL A 81 8.44 -1.09 4.24
C VAL A 81 7.00 -1.51 4.51
N LEU A 82 6.63 -1.83 5.76
CA LEU A 82 5.25 -2.18 6.08
C LEU A 82 4.26 -1.03 5.91
N LYS A 83 4.64 0.20 6.30
CA LYS A 83 3.81 1.39 6.05
C LYS A 83 3.58 1.60 4.56
N PHE A 84 4.63 1.44 3.76
CA PHE A 84 4.55 1.51 2.31
C PHE A 84 3.64 0.42 1.72
N LEU A 85 3.78 -0.83 2.17
CA LEU A 85 2.95 -1.94 1.74
C LEU A 85 1.48 -1.75 2.14
N ALA A 86 1.19 -1.33 3.38
CA ALA A 86 -0.16 -1.07 3.86
C ALA A 86 -0.86 0.03 3.05
N HIS A 87 -0.15 1.13 2.79
CA HIS A 87 -0.60 2.20 1.90
C HIS A 87 -0.93 1.66 0.50
N ARG A 88 -0.03 0.84 -0.07
CA ARG A 88 -0.19 0.24 -1.40
C ARG A 88 -1.36 -0.73 -1.48
N TYR A 89 -1.57 -1.54 -0.45
CA TYR A 89 -2.63 -2.56 -0.38
C TYR A 89 -4.02 -1.93 -0.20
N ARG A 90 -4.17 -0.82 0.54
CA ARG A 90 -5.45 -0.09 0.64
C ARG A 90 -5.98 0.42 -0.70
N GLN A 91 -5.09 0.58 -1.67
CA GLN A 91 -5.39 1.24 -2.94
C GLN A 91 -5.35 0.27 -4.13
N TYR A 92 -5.14 -1.03 -3.91
CA TYR A 92 -5.17 -2.05 -4.96
C TYR A 92 -6.60 -2.59 -5.19
N ASN A 93 -7.13 -2.19 -6.35
CA ASN A 93 -8.43 -2.23 -7.03
C ASN A 93 -9.60 -3.20 -6.71
N TYR A 94 -10.73 -2.79 -7.30
CA TYR A 94 -12.14 -2.98 -6.99
C TYR A 94 -12.84 -4.32 -7.27
N GLU A 95 -12.22 -5.37 -7.80
CA GLU A 95 -13.03 -6.55 -8.24
C GLU A 95 -12.45 -7.95 -7.95
N ASN A 96 -11.21 -8.08 -7.48
CA ASN A 96 -10.70 -9.38 -7.01
C ASN A 96 -9.58 -9.18 -6.00
N ALA A 97 -9.90 -9.40 -4.73
CA ALA A 97 -9.12 -10.23 -3.81
C ALA A 97 -9.54 -9.90 -2.38
N GLU A 98 -10.49 -10.69 -1.89
CA GLU A 98 -10.66 -10.92 -0.45
C GLU A 98 -9.29 -11.18 0.21
N ALA A 99 -8.32 -11.79 -0.51
CA ALA A 99 -6.92 -11.95 -0.10
C ALA A 99 -6.13 -10.64 0.13
N VAL A 100 -6.31 -9.62 -0.71
CA VAL A 100 -5.62 -8.33 -0.63
C VAL A 100 -6.26 -7.47 0.47
N LYS A 101 -7.59 -7.49 0.59
CA LYS A 101 -8.32 -6.94 1.75
C LYS A 101 -7.92 -7.64 3.05
N ARG A 102 -7.74 -8.97 3.05
CA ARG A 102 -7.22 -9.76 4.19
C ARG A 102 -5.83 -9.31 4.62
N VAL A 103 -4.93 -9.00 3.67
CA VAL A 103 -3.57 -8.51 3.98
C VAL A 103 -3.61 -7.06 4.48
N ALA A 104 -4.39 -6.17 3.86
CA ALA A 104 -4.63 -4.83 4.38
C ALA A 104 -5.24 -4.87 5.80
N HIS A 105 -6.20 -5.78 6.04
CA HIS A 105 -6.79 -6.02 7.36
C HIS A 105 -5.82 -6.68 8.35
N LEU A 106 -4.92 -7.56 7.91
CA LEU A 106 -3.84 -8.10 8.74
C LEU A 106 -2.84 -7.02 9.14
N LEU A 107 -2.58 -6.05 8.25
CA LEU A 107 -1.75 -4.89 8.51
C LEU A 107 -2.49 -3.84 9.39
N ASP A 108 -3.81 -3.70 9.24
CA ASP A 108 -4.68 -2.84 10.09
C ASP A 108 -4.97 -3.47 11.47
N ARG A 109 -4.78 -4.78 11.67
CA ARG A 109 -4.79 -5.40 13.03
C ARG A 109 -3.70 -4.84 13.94
N PHE A 110 -2.70 -4.15 13.38
CA PHE A 110 -1.69 -3.42 14.14
C PHE A 110 -2.13 -1.97 14.48
N THR A 111 -3.37 -1.57 14.16
CA THR A 111 -3.91 -0.21 14.34
C THR A 111 -5.36 -0.12 14.88
N ASP A 112 -5.83 -1.12 15.64
CA ASP A 112 -7.15 -1.18 16.33
C ASP A 112 -8.42 -1.01 15.44
N GLU A 113 -9.00 -2.14 15.00
CA GLU A 113 -10.45 -2.51 14.94
C GLU A 113 -10.75 -3.60 13.85
N ARG A 114 -11.89 -4.33 13.98
CA ARG A 114 -12.13 -5.78 13.64
C ARG A 114 -13.02 -5.95 12.37
N GLU A 115 -12.91 -6.96 11.47
CA GLU A 115 -13.50 -8.34 11.51
C GLU A 115 -13.09 -9.26 10.27
N PRO A 116 -13.49 -10.57 10.13
CA PRO A 116 -12.60 -11.69 9.72
C PRO A 116 -12.82 -12.34 8.32
N ALA A 117 -11.85 -13.16 7.82
CA ALA A 117 -12.06 -14.45 7.12
C ALA A 117 -10.77 -15.16 6.59
N MET A 118 -10.94 -16.48 6.33
CA MET A 118 -10.06 -17.66 6.09
C MET A 118 -9.47 -17.80 4.63
N PRO A 119 -8.76 -18.90 4.22
CA PRO A 119 -7.51 -18.84 3.42
C PRO A 119 -7.64 -19.08 1.90
N GLY A 120 -6.62 -18.66 1.15
CA GLY A 120 -6.29 -19.22 -0.18
C GLY A 120 -5.68 -18.26 -1.21
N ARG A 121 -4.58 -18.73 -1.84
CA ARG A 121 -3.84 -18.22 -3.02
C ARG A 121 -2.84 -17.06 -2.84
N GLY A 122 -1.69 -17.27 -3.50
CA GLY A 122 -0.45 -16.50 -3.40
C GLY A 122 -0.57 -15.04 -3.85
N LEU A 123 0.35 -14.24 -3.31
CA LEU A 123 0.33 -12.78 -3.30
C LEU A 123 1.01 -12.17 -4.54
N PRO A 124 0.55 -11.01 -5.04
CA PRO A 124 1.31 -10.21 -5.98
C PRO A 124 2.51 -9.54 -5.29
N VAL A 125 3.69 -9.66 -5.91
CA VAL A 125 4.95 -9.04 -5.46
C VAL A 125 5.01 -7.59 -5.97
N PHE A 126 5.14 -6.63 -5.07
CA PHE A 126 5.42 -5.24 -5.43
C PHE A 126 6.93 -4.98 -5.36
N GLU A 127 7.52 -4.47 -6.45
CA GLU A 127 8.92 -4.02 -6.43
C GLU A 127 9.04 -2.76 -5.57
N ALA A 128 9.72 -2.86 -4.43
CA ALA A 128 9.99 -1.73 -3.55
C ALA A 128 11.13 -0.89 -4.12
N ASN A 129 10.83 0.32 -4.62
CA ASN A 129 11.85 1.26 -5.07
C ASN A 129 12.38 2.08 -3.86
N PRO A 130 13.65 1.90 -3.43
CA PRO A 130 14.19 2.55 -2.23
C PRO A 130 14.15 4.07 -2.27
N LYS A 131 14.26 4.67 -3.47
CA LYS A 131 14.19 6.12 -3.66
C LYS A 131 12.78 6.66 -3.40
N LEU A 132 11.76 5.89 -3.80
CA LEU A 132 10.37 6.25 -3.58
C LEU A 132 10.04 6.20 -2.09
N ILE A 133 10.52 5.18 -1.37
CA ILE A 133 10.39 5.05 0.09
C ILE A 133 10.97 6.27 0.81
N GLN A 134 12.21 6.66 0.50
CA GLN A 134 12.84 7.85 1.09
C GLN A 134 12.08 9.13 0.76
N THR A 135 11.51 9.23 -0.44
CA THR A 135 10.74 10.41 -0.86
C THR A 135 9.45 10.52 -0.06
N VAL A 136 8.74 9.41 0.14
CA VAL A 136 7.54 9.32 0.98
C VAL A 136 7.84 9.69 2.43
N GLU A 137 8.91 9.16 3.01
CA GLU A 137 9.30 9.46 4.39
C GLU A 137 9.61 10.94 4.59
N ARG A 138 10.41 11.53 3.69
CA ARG A 138 10.81 12.94 3.78
C ARG A 138 9.63 13.89 3.56
N LEU A 139 8.74 13.58 2.63
CA LEU A 139 7.50 14.33 2.44
C LEU A 139 6.57 14.19 3.64
N GLY A 140 6.44 12.99 4.20
CA GLY A 140 5.65 12.74 5.41
C GLY A 140 6.17 13.55 6.61
N ALA A 141 7.49 13.65 6.78
CA ALA A 141 8.10 14.52 7.80
C ALA A 141 7.82 16.00 7.53
N ALA A 142 8.00 16.46 6.29
CA ALA A 142 7.74 17.85 5.90
C ALA A 142 6.28 18.25 6.11
N ILE A 143 5.31 17.36 5.83
CA ILE A 143 3.88 17.58 6.09
C ILE A 143 3.63 17.77 7.59
N ARG A 144 4.17 16.88 8.45
CA ARG A 144 4.00 16.96 9.91
C ARG A 144 4.60 18.24 10.50
N GLU A 145 5.76 18.65 10.00
CA GLU A 145 6.47 19.84 10.47
C GLU A 145 6.00 21.14 9.80
N ARG A 146 5.08 21.03 8.83
CA ARG A 146 4.65 22.11 7.94
C ARG A 146 5.84 22.80 7.27
N ALA A 147 6.85 22.03 6.90
CA ALA A 147 8.09 22.51 6.32
C ALA A 147 7.95 22.68 4.80
N ILE A 148 8.52 23.76 4.28
CA ILE A 148 8.62 24.00 2.85
C ILE A 148 9.72 23.09 2.27
N VAL A 149 9.44 22.53 1.09
CA VAL A 149 10.39 21.67 0.38
C VAL A 149 10.64 22.21 -1.03
N LEU A 150 11.86 22.02 -1.50
CA LEU A 150 12.24 22.23 -2.89
C LEU A 150 12.33 20.86 -3.57
N ILE A 151 11.58 20.69 -4.65
CA ILE A 151 11.58 19.48 -5.47
C ILE A 151 12.10 19.78 -6.86
N GLN A 152 12.89 18.84 -7.40
CA GLN A 152 13.18 18.76 -8.83
C GLN A 152 12.21 17.76 -9.45
N TYR A 153 11.50 18.19 -10.49
CA TYR A 153 10.42 17.45 -11.11
C TYR A 153 10.69 17.26 -12.60
N ARG A 154 10.61 16.01 -13.06
CA ARG A 154 10.74 15.65 -14.47
C ARG A 154 9.39 15.76 -15.17
N ASP A 155 9.30 16.64 -16.16
CA ASP A 155 8.14 16.68 -17.06
C ASP A 155 8.25 15.59 -18.15
N ILE A 156 7.14 14.93 -18.45
CA ILE A 156 7.07 13.90 -19.51
C ILE A 156 6.96 14.55 -20.89
N GLU A 157 6.36 15.73 -21.00
CA GLU A 157 6.07 16.32 -22.32
C GLU A 157 7.25 17.09 -22.92
N LYS A 158 8.17 17.58 -22.09
CA LYS A 158 9.19 18.54 -22.54
C LYS A 158 10.63 18.12 -22.24
N GLU A 159 10.84 16.90 -21.73
CA GLU A 159 12.16 16.36 -21.34
C GLU A 159 12.97 17.33 -20.45
N THR A 160 12.29 18.26 -19.77
CA THR A 160 12.88 19.35 -19.01
C THR A 160 12.71 19.08 -17.52
N ARG A 161 13.74 19.44 -16.75
CA ARG A 161 13.70 19.42 -15.29
C ARG A 161 13.20 20.77 -14.82
N SER A 162 12.17 20.76 -13.99
CA SER A 162 11.62 21.97 -13.38
C SER A 162 11.82 21.92 -11.87
N GLU A 163 12.11 23.06 -11.27
CA GLU A 163 12.23 23.20 -9.82
C GLU A 163 10.99 23.86 -9.24
N HIS A 164 10.40 23.22 -8.22
CA HIS A 164 9.21 23.72 -7.55
C HIS A 164 9.47 23.84 -6.05
N ARG A 165 9.17 25.02 -5.51
CA ARG A 165 9.14 25.27 -4.07
C ARG A 165 7.70 25.11 -3.61
N ILE A 166 7.47 24.11 -2.76
CA ILE A 166 6.13 23.66 -2.41
C ILE A 166 5.99 23.45 -0.90
N ALA A 167 4.81 23.76 -0.36
CA ALA A 167 4.40 23.36 0.98
C ALA A 167 3.56 22.08 0.85
N PRO A 168 4.11 20.89 1.18
CA PRO A 168 3.40 19.63 1.02
C PRO A 168 2.27 19.54 2.06
N LEU A 169 1.08 19.16 1.60
CA LEU A 169 -0.14 19.15 2.41
C LEU A 169 -0.57 17.72 2.76
N LYS A 170 -0.60 16.83 1.76
CA LYS A 170 -0.98 15.42 1.93
C LYS A 170 -0.36 14.55 0.84
N LEU A 171 -0.10 13.30 1.20
CA LEU A 171 0.22 12.25 0.24
C LEU A 171 -1.06 11.56 -0.20
N GLU A 172 -1.22 11.36 -1.49
CA GLU A 172 -2.39 10.73 -2.08
C GLU A 172 -1.95 9.82 -3.21
N SER A 173 -2.73 8.79 -3.50
CA SER A 173 -2.43 7.93 -4.65
C SER A 173 -3.66 7.67 -5.46
N PHE A 174 -3.51 7.81 -6.76
CA PHE A 174 -4.56 7.61 -7.75
C PHE A 174 -3.95 6.90 -8.96
N TYR A 175 -4.70 5.99 -9.58
CA TYR A 175 -4.27 5.29 -10.79
C TYR A 175 -2.88 4.62 -10.68
N ASN A 176 -2.63 3.88 -9.58
CA ASN A 176 -1.36 3.18 -9.31
C ASN A 176 -0.10 4.08 -9.23
N ALA A 177 -0.27 5.39 -9.04
CA ALA A 177 0.84 6.29 -8.82
C ALA A 177 0.64 7.10 -7.54
N ASP A 178 1.74 7.35 -6.85
CA ASP A 178 1.77 8.18 -5.66
C ASP A 178 1.99 9.65 -6.03
N TYR A 179 1.28 10.53 -5.34
CA TYR A 179 1.31 11.97 -5.51
C TYR A 179 1.48 12.66 -4.15
N VAL A 180 2.03 13.86 -4.17
CA VAL A 180 1.93 14.82 -3.08
C VAL A 180 1.10 16.01 -3.55
N ALA A 181 -0.02 16.26 -2.86
CA ALA A 181 -0.73 17.52 -2.98
C ALA A 181 0.03 18.58 -2.19
N ALA A 182 0.36 19.69 -2.83
CA ALA A 182 1.18 20.73 -2.25
C ALA A 182 0.72 22.11 -2.71
N TYR A 183 0.97 23.11 -1.88
CA TYR A 183 0.75 24.51 -2.21
C TYR A 183 2.01 25.11 -2.84
N CYS A 184 1.90 25.66 -4.04
CA CYS A 184 3.00 26.34 -4.72
C CYS A 184 2.94 27.84 -4.40
N GLU A 185 3.77 28.32 -3.48
CA GLU A 185 3.73 29.73 -3.02
C GLU A 185 3.92 30.74 -4.15
N ARG A 186 4.80 30.45 -5.12
CA ARG A 186 5.04 31.35 -6.26
C ARG A 186 3.82 31.54 -7.15
N GLU A 187 3.00 30.50 -7.26
CA GLU A 187 1.87 30.48 -8.17
C GLU A 187 0.53 30.68 -7.44
N GLY A 188 0.54 30.71 -6.11
CA GLY A 188 -0.65 30.88 -5.27
C GLY A 188 -1.67 29.74 -5.39
N VAL A 189 -1.30 28.60 -6.00
CA VAL A 189 -2.22 27.50 -6.33
C VAL A 189 -1.81 26.18 -5.70
N ARG A 190 -2.79 25.34 -5.40
CA ARG A 190 -2.56 23.94 -5.01
C ARG A 190 -2.32 23.08 -6.26
N LYS A 191 -1.30 22.24 -6.23
CA LYS A 191 -0.95 21.30 -7.31
C LYS A 191 -0.60 19.94 -6.75
N SER A 192 -0.74 18.91 -7.58
CA SER A 192 -0.34 17.54 -7.26
C SER A 192 0.88 17.13 -8.06
N PHE A 193 1.90 16.62 -7.37
CA PHE A 193 3.17 16.18 -7.97
C PHE A 193 3.33 14.68 -7.81
N ARG A 194 3.60 13.95 -8.90
CA ARG A 194 3.88 12.51 -8.80
C ARG A 194 5.22 12.24 -8.14
N LEU A 195 5.24 11.33 -7.18
CA LEU A 195 6.45 10.98 -6.45
C LEU A 195 7.50 10.31 -7.34
N ASP A 196 7.09 9.50 -8.32
CA ASP A 196 7.99 8.84 -9.29
C ASP A 196 8.70 9.82 -10.24
N ARG A 197 8.21 11.08 -10.33
CA ARG A 197 8.81 12.16 -11.12
C ARG A 197 9.65 13.13 -10.30
N ILE A 198 9.62 13.01 -8.97
CA ILE A 198 10.50 13.79 -8.09
C ILE A 198 11.90 13.17 -8.17
N THR A 199 12.80 13.85 -8.85
CA THR A 199 14.18 13.39 -9.02
C THR A 199 15.02 13.72 -7.79
N GLN A 200 14.74 14.84 -7.13
CA GLN A 200 15.44 15.31 -5.95
C GLN A 200 14.47 16.08 -5.05
N LEU A 201 14.64 15.93 -3.74
CA LEU A 201 13.88 16.62 -2.71
C LEU A 201 14.84 17.18 -1.68
N SER A 202 14.62 18.42 -1.24
CA SER A 202 15.35 19.07 -0.15
C SER A 202 14.39 19.86 0.73
N VAL A 203 14.57 19.77 2.05
CA VAL A 203 13.78 20.53 3.02
C VAL A 203 14.49 21.86 3.22
N THR A 204 13.78 22.99 3.14
CA THR A 204 14.40 24.32 3.18
C THR A 204 14.64 24.83 4.60
N GLY A 205 14.08 24.17 5.61
CA GLY A 205 14.12 24.59 7.03
C GLY A 205 13.09 25.69 7.37
N GLU A 206 12.40 26.21 6.37
CA GLU A 206 11.33 27.19 6.54
C GLU A 206 9.99 26.51 6.79
N LYS A 207 9.13 27.13 7.61
CA LYS A 207 7.79 26.62 7.91
C LYS A 207 6.72 27.46 7.22
N PHE A 208 5.74 26.78 6.64
CA PHE A 208 4.58 27.39 6.03
C PHE A 208 3.47 27.60 7.07
N ARG A 209 2.85 28.79 7.08
CA ARG A 209 1.66 29.08 7.90
C ARG A 209 0.41 29.05 7.02
N LEU A 210 -0.58 28.26 7.42
CA LEU A 210 -1.81 28.00 6.68
C LEU A 210 -2.83 29.17 6.67
N SER A 211 -2.41 30.42 6.89
CA SER A 211 -3.34 31.55 7.10
C SER A 211 -4.03 32.10 5.85
N GLU A 212 -3.70 31.61 4.65
CA GLU A 212 -4.38 31.97 3.38
C GLU A 212 -4.88 30.75 2.59
N ALA A 213 -4.48 29.54 3.02
CA ALA A 213 -4.77 28.30 2.30
C ALA A 213 -6.14 27.70 2.64
N GLU A 214 -6.75 28.11 3.76
CA GLU A 214 -8.06 27.63 4.23
C GLU A 214 -9.24 28.36 3.57
N GLU A 215 -9.08 29.62 3.13
CA GLU A 215 -10.19 30.43 2.60
C GLU A 215 -10.60 30.11 1.16
N MET A 216 -9.73 29.45 0.37
CA MET A 216 -10.11 28.93 -0.94
C MET A 216 -10.58 27.48 -0.81
N GLU A 217 -11.72 27.35 -0.15
CA GLU A 217 -12.56 26.16 -0.11
C GLU A 217 -13.27 26.00 -1.46
N LYS A 218 -12.50 25.65 -2.48
CA LYS A 218 -12.92 24.62 -3.42
C LYS A 218 -11.73 23.70 -3.57
N PRO A 219 -11.88 22.37 -3.37
CA PRO A 219 -10.97 21.48 -4.06
C PRO A 219 -11.16 21.85 -5.52
N ASP A 220 -10.19 22.57 -6.11
CA ASP A 220 -10.08 22.46 -7.54
C ASP A 220 -9.92 20.96 -7.73
N SER A 221 -10.92 20.35 -8.35
CA SER A 221 -10.96 18.96 -8.77
C SER A 221 -9.85 18.66 -9.79
N GLY A 222 -8.81 19.48 -9.83
CA GLY A 222 -7.46 19.25 -10.29
C GLY A 222 -6.71 18.18 -9.49
N LEU A 223 -7.34 17.03 -9.18
CA LEU A 223 -6.67 15.80 -9.61
C LEU A 223 -6.26 16.08 -11.06
N PRO A 224 -5.01 15.83 -11.51
CA PRO A 224 -4.79 15.92 -12.94
C PRO A 224 -5.79 14.96 -13.57
N VAL A 225 -6.88 15.50 -14.14
CA VAL A 225 -7.79 14.83 -15.04
C VAL A 225 -6.93 14.65 -16.28
N ARG A 226 -5.95 13.76 -16.16
CA ARG A 226 -5.13 13.34 -17.26
C ARG A 226 -6.14 12.71 -18.19
N LYS A 227 -6.27 13.24 -19.41
CA LYS A 227 -7.03 12.51 -20.42
C LYS A 227 -6.47 11.08 -20.42
N PRO A 228 -7.31 10.05 -20.25
CA PRO A 228 -6.82 8.68 -20.27
C PRO A 228 -6.05 8.47 -21.57
N PHE A 229 -4.98 7.69 -21.49
CA PHE A 229 -4.46 7.10 -22.71
C PHE A 229 -5.56 6.22 -23.28
N THR A 230 -5.69 6.24 -24.60
CA THR A 230 -6.63 5.39 -25.31
C THR A 230 -5.86 4.33 -26.08
N ALA A 231 -6.33 3.10 -26.00
CA ALA A 231 -5.88 2.00 -26.84
C ALA A 231 -7.08 1.45 -27.59
N GLU A 232 -6.93 1.28 -28.90
CA GLU A 232 -7.91 0.55 -29.69
C GLU A 232 -7.52 -0.91 -29.70
N VAL A 233 -8.39 -1.75 -29.15
CA VAL A 233 -8.17 -3.20 -29.03
C VAL A 233 -9.34 -3.94 -29.66
N TRP A 234 -9.00 -4.86 -30.53
CA TRP A 234 -9.90 -5.88 -31.05
C TRP A 234 -10.02 -7.00 -30.04
N LEU A 235 -11.23 -7.27 -29.57
CA LEU A 235 -11.52 -8.36 -28.66
C LEU A 235 -11.99 -9.59 -29.43
N GLU A 236 -11.83 -10.77 -28.83
CA GLU A 236 -12.29 -12.03 -29.45
C GLU A 236 -13.82 -12.19 -29.36
N ARG A 237 -14.43 -11.53 -28.37
CA ARG A 237 -15.87 -11.58 -28.08
C ARG A 237 -16.35 -10.18 -27.71
N PRO A 238 -17.62 -9.84 -27.96
CA PRO A 238 -18.19 -8.58 -27.51
C PRO A 238 -18.22 -8.52 -25.98
N LEU A 239 -18.07 -7.32 -25.44
CA LEU A 239 -18.14 -7.08 -24.00
C LEU A 239 -19.60 -7.09 -23.51
N GLU A 240 -19.84 -7.78 -22.40
CA GLU A 240 -21.07 -7.67 -21.62
C GLU A 240 -20.92 -6.50 -20.63
N GLY A 241 -21.04 -5.26 -21.12
CA GLY A 241 -20.98 -4.05 -20.30
C GLY A 241 -20.13 -2.92 -20.88
N THR A 242 -19.80 -1.94 -20.04
CA THR A 242 -19.05 -0.73 -20.39
C THR A 242 -17.57 -0.77 -19.99
N ALA A 243 -17.08 -1.95 -19.58
CA ALA A 243 -15.72 -2.14 -19.13
C ALA A 243 -15.12 -3.45 -19.64
N TRP A 244 -13.83 -3.42 -19.95
CA TRP A 244 -13.02 -4.60 -20.22
C TRP A 244 -12.08 -4.82 -19.03
N ASN A 245 -12.39 -5.82 -18.19
CA ASN A 245 -11.60 -6.18 -17.01
C ASN A 245 -11.24 -4.98 -16.11
N GLY A 246 -12.23 -4.11 -15.84
CA GLY A 246 -12.07 -2.91 -15.02
C GLY A 246 -11.53 -1.67 -15.74
N TYR A 247 -11.18 -1.76 -17.03
CA TYR A 247 -10.86 -0.59 -17.85
C TYR A 247 -12.11 -0.11 -18.59
N ALA A 248 -12.41 1.18 -18.54
CA ALA A 248 -13.53 1.74 -19.27
C ALA A 248 -13.34 1.50 -20.78
N ALA A 249 -14.34 0.89 -21.40
CA ALA A 249 -14.30 0.50 -22.81
C ALA A 249 -15.48 1.12 -23.54
N ARG A 250 -15.19 1.85 -24.62
CA ARG A 250 -16.21 2.38 -25.53
C ARG A 250 -16.21 1.60 -26.83
N PRO A 251 -17.38 1.18 -27.34
CA PRO A 251 -17.45 0.51 -28.62
C PRO A 251 -16.97 1.46 -29.73
N GLY A 252 -16.17 0.93 -30.65
CA GLY A 252 -15.69 1.61 -31.84
C GLY A 252 -16.63 1.43 -33.03
N ALA A 253 -16.09 1.58 -34.23
CA ALA A 253 -16.84 1.42 -35.48
C ALA A 253 -17.26 -0.03 -35.80
N ASP A 254 -16.62 -1.02 -35.16
CA ASP A 254 -16.87 -2.45 -35.35
C ASP A 254 -17.35 -3.09 -34.02
N PRO A 255 -18.26 -4.08 -34.05
CA PRO A 255 -18.77 -4.76 -32.85
C PRO A 255 -17.69 -5.36 -31.93
N LEU A 256 -16.50 -5.66 -32.45
CA LEU A 256 -15.39 -6.25 -31.69
C LEU A 256 -14.25 -5.26 -31.43
N LEU A 257 -14.33 -4.04 -31.95
CA LEU A 257 -13.32 -3.00 -31.74
C LEU A 257 -13.73 -2.09 -30.58
N TYR A 258 -12.87 -1.98 -29.58
CA TYR A 258 -13.12 -1.14 -28.42
C TYR A 258 -12.00 -0.12 -28.22
N THR A 259 -12.37 1.11 -27.89
CA THR A 259 -11.46 2.12 -27.35
C THR A 259 -11.43 1.96 -25.84
N ILE A 260 -10.31 1.50 -25.31
CA ILE A 260 -10.09 1.28 -23.89
C ILE A 260 -9.29 2.46 -23.32
N GLU A 261 -9.83 3.02 -22.24
CA GLU A 261 -9.25 4.11 -21.49
C GLU A 261 -8.41 3.56 -20.34
N PHE A 262 -7.14 3.98 -20.27
CA PHE A 262 -6.22 3.58 -19.22
C PHE A 262 -5.30 4.74 -18.82
N TYR A 263 -4.85 4.74 -17.57
CA TYR A 263 -4.07 5.84 -16.99
C TYR A 263 -2.63 5.44 -16.70
N ASP A 264 -2.41 4.13 -16.49
CA ASP A 264 -1.13 3.52 -16.17
C ASP A 264 -0.71 2.57 -17.30
N PRO A 265 0.27 2.96 -18.13
CA PRO A 265 0.79 2.10 -19.19
C PRO A 265 1.36 0.76 -18.72
N ASP A 266 1.97 0.70 -17.53
CA ASP A 266 2.63 -0.52 -17.06
C ASP A 266 1.60 -1.53 -16.53
N ALA A 267 0.61 -1.06 -15.77
CA ALA A 267 -0.53 -1.90 -15.36
C ALA A 267 -1.35 -2.37 -16.58
N PHE A 268 -1.56 -1.49 -17.57
CA PHE A 268 -2.27 -1.87 -18.79
C PHE A 268 -1.47 -2.87 -19.64
N MET A 269 -0.15 -2.75 -19.72
CA MET A 269 0.70 -3.77 -20.37
C MET A 269 0.63 -5.12 -19.67
N GLN A 270 0.68 -5.15 -18.33
CA GLN A 270 0.52 -6.40 -17.58
C GLN A 270 -0.85 -7.02 -17.83
N HIS A 271 -1.89 -6.18 -17.93
CA HIS A 271 -3.22 -6.62 -18.30
C HIS A 271 -3.23 -7.26 -19.70
N LEU A 272 -2.63 -6.61 -20.70
CA LEU A 272 -2.51 -7.15 -22.06
C LEU A 272 -1.76 -8.48 -22.14
N LEU A 273 -0.84 -8.77 -21.22
CA LEU A 273 -0.13 -10.05 -21.21
C LEU A 273 -0.98 -11.24 -20.71
N VAL A 274 -2.08 -10.97 -19.99
CA VAL A 274 -2.91 -12.01 -19.36
C VAL A 274 -4.32 -12.06 -19.95
N ALA A 275 -4.82 -10.92 -20.46
CA ALA A 275 -6.15 -10.81 -21.04
C ALA A 275 -6.26 -11.46 -22.43
N GLN A 276 -7.47 -11.90 -22.79
CA GLN A 276 -7.78 -12.37 -24.14
C GLN A 276 -8.19 -11.20 -25.05
N TRP A 277 -7.43 -11.01 -26.12
CA TRP A 277 -7.69 -10.01 -27.16
C TRP A 277 -7.10 -10.49 -28.48
N ARG A 278 -7.73 -10.08 -29.59
CA ARG A 278 -7.35 -10.48 -30.94
C ARG A 278 -6.20 -9.64 -31.48
N GLU A 279 -6.32 -8.32 -31.37
CA GLU A 279 -5.31 -7.40 -31.91
C GLU A 279 -5.30 -6.07 -31.16
N LEU A 280 -4.11 -5.57 -30.81
CA LEU A 280 -3.92 -4.20 -30.36
C LEU A 280 -3.73 -3.32 -31.61
N ALA A 281 -4.71 -2.50 -31.98
CA ALA A 281 -4.68 -1.65 -33.18
C ALA A 281 -3.88 -0.36 -32.97
N SER A 282 -4.01 0.28 -31.81
CA SER A 282 -3.29 1.51 -31.44
C SER A 282 -3.14 1.63 -29.91
N PRO A 283 -2.20 2.43 -29.36
CA PRO A 283 -1.22 3.28 -30.03
C PRO A 283 0.12 2.58 -30.32
N LYS A 284 0.89 3.11 -31.29
CA LYS A 284 2.17 2.51 -31.74
C LYS A 284 3.20 2.32 -30.61
N TRP A 285 3.30 3.30 -29.70
CA TRP A 285 4.24 3.25 -28.59
C TRP A 285 3.94 2.08 -27.64
N LEU A 286 2.66 1.76 -27.43
CA LEU A 286 2.24 0.66 -26.56
C LEU A 286 2.59 -0.69 -27.20
N LYS A 287 2.37 -0.83 -28.53
CA LYS A 287 2.81 -2.01 -29.28
C LYS A 287 4.33 -2.22 -29.18
N ALA A 288 5.11 -1.15 -29.29
CA ALA A 288 6.57 -1.23 -29.20
C ALA A 288 7.02 -1.71 -27.82
N LYS A 289 6.46 -1.13 -26.75
CA LYS A 289 6.79 -1.47 -25.36
C LYS A 289 6.38 -2.91 -25.01
N LEU A 290 5.20 -3.35 -25.47
CA LEU A 290 4.76 -4.73 -25.30
C LEU A 290 5.67 -5.72 -26.04
N ARG A 291 6.11 -5.40 -27.26
CA ARG A 291 7.03 -6.23 -28.05
C ARG A 291 8.39 -6.37 -27.38
N GLU A 292 8.94 -5.29 -26.83
CA GLU A 292 10.20 -5.31 -26.07
C GLU A 292 10.06 -6.22 -24.85
N LYS A 293 8.98 -6.05 -24.07
CA LYS A 293 8.72 -6.90 -22.90
C LYS A 293 8.61 -8.38 -23.23
N CYS A 294 7.90 -8.73 -24.31
CA CYS A 294 7.79 -10.11 -24.77
C CYS A 294 9.15 -10.67 -25.21
N ARG A 295 9.98 -9.87 -25.89
CA ARG A 295 11.33 -10.27 -26.30
C ARG A 295 12.21 -10.58 -25.09
N ASP A 296 12.18 -9.74 -24.07
CA ASP A 296 12.94 -9.97 -22.83
C ASP A 296 12.51 -11.26 -22.12
N VAL A 297 11.20 -11.55 -22.11
CA VAL A 297 10.68 -12.79 -21.53
C VAL A 297 11.10 -14.00 -22.36
N LEU A 298 11.00 -13.94 -23.68
CA LEU A 298 11.43 -15.01 -24.58
C LEU A 298 12.93 -15.29 -24.44
N GLY A 299 13.77 -14.25 -24.39
CA GLY A 299 15.22 -14.41 -24.22
C GLY A 299 15.63 -15.06 -22.88
N ARG A 300 14.78 -14.98 -21.84
CA ARG A 300 15.00 -15.70 -20.58
C ARG A 300 14.57 -17.17 -20.65
N LEU A 301 13.60 -17.49 -21.50
CA LEU A 301 13.11 -18.85 -21.71
C LEU A 301 14.00 -19.63 -22.69
N GLU A 302 14.62 -18.93 -23.64
CA GLU A 302 15.56 -19.45 -24.62
C GLU A 302 16.94 -18.81 -24.40
N PRO A 303 17.63 -19.11 -23.27
CA PRO A 303 18.97 -18.60 -23.06
C PRO A 303 19.88 -19.11 -24.20
N PRO A 304 20.79 -18.26 -24.72
CA PRO A 304 21.72 -18.69 -25.75
C PRO A 304 22.49 -19.92 -25.23
N PRO A 305 22.73 -20.94 -26.08
CA PRO A 305 23.49 -22.11 -25.66
C PRO A 305 24.85 -21.63 -25.15
N ASN A 306 25.19 -22.01 -23.91
CA ASN A 306 26.43 -21.64 -23.23
C ASN A 306 27.61 -21.67 -24.22
N GLN A 307 28.26 -20.52 -24.42
CA GLN A 307 29.62 -20.46 -24.94
C GLN A 307 30.60 -20.89 -23.85
#